data_AF-X1K392-F1
#
_entry.id   AF-X1K392-F1
#
_cell.length_a   1.000
_cell.length_b   1.000
_cell.length_c   1.000
_cell.angle_alpha   90.00
_cell.angle_beta   90.00
_cell.angle_gamma   90.00
#
_symmetry.space_group_name_H-M   'P 1'
#
loop_
_entity.id
_entity.type
_entity.pdbx_description
1 polymer ?
#
loop_
_entity_poly.entity_id
_entity_poly.type
_entity_poly.pdbx_seq_one_letter_code
_entity_poly.pdbx_strand_id
1 'polypeptide(L)'
;ILIPLAIAVLADIYQKRKEKEKEFVYLDLHVILDNVFNIKLLILSVFLIFLPMFFWDILIDSYKLIIIIFTSFGIILVTLIIIKVYHWIKGNIFDFRFSYLKKVKKYDDLGIVWKSIWEVAKIDFQKEKEFCKIFFSKIDHLIGLPKNSLEITSKLLNDFYNFINKRSIILLVVPENAFPKILEWHFKVWQNKYIYIKKYL
;
A
#
# COMPACT_ATOMS: atom_id res chain seq x y z
N ILE A 1 -13.74 -21.60 -4.53
CA ILE A 1 -13.99 -20.41 -5.38
C ILE A 1 -12.95 -19.31 -5.12
N LEU A 2 -12.75 -18.88 -3.87
CA LEU A 2 -11.78 -17.83 -3.52
C LEU A 2 -10.32 -18.15 -3.84
N ILE A 3 -9.87 -19.39 -3.58
CA ILE A 3 -8.48 -19.80 -3.83
C ILE A 3 -8.17 -19.78 -5.34
N PRO A 4 -8.99 -20.42 -6.23
CA PRO A 4 -8.81 -20.28 -7.68
C PRO A 4 -8.85 -18.83 -8.18
N LEU A 5 -9.75 -18.00 -7.64
CA LEU A 5 -9.85 -16.58 -8.00
C LEU A 5 -8.60 -15.79 -7.59
N ALA A 6 -8.10 -16.01 -6.37
CA ALA A 6 -6.87 -15.40 -5.89
C ALA A 6 -5.66 -15.83 -6.72
N ILE A 7 -5.58 -17.12 -7.06
CA ILE A 7 -4.53 -17.67 -7.94
C ILE A 7 -4.63 -17.02 -9.33
N ALA A 8 -5.82 -16.91 -9.91
CA ALA A 8 -6.00 -16.30 -11.23
C ALA A 8 -5.59 -14.81 -11.24
N VAL A 9 -6.01 -14.03 -10.23
CA VAL A 9 -5.67 -12.61 -10.12
C VAL A 9 -4.16 -12.42 -9.86
N LEU A 10 -3.56 -13.23 -8.99
CA LEU A 10 -2.12 -13.17 -8.74
C LEU A 10 -1.32 -13.62 -9.96
N ALA A 11 -1.77 -14.65 -10.68
CA ALA A 11 -1.14 -15.13 -11.90
C ALA A 11 -1.18 -14.08 -13.01
N ASP A 12 -2.31 -13.40 -13.22
CA ASP A 12 -2.43 -12.29 -14.18
C ASP A 12 -1.42 -11.16 -13.88
N ILE A 13 -1.29 -10.78 -12.61
CA ILE A 13 -0.33 -9.75 -12.19
C ILE A 13 1.11 -10.22 -12.33
N TYR A 14 1.37 -11.48 -12.01
CA TYR A 14 2.70 -12.06 -12.16
C TYR A 14 3.09 -12.21 -13.62
N GLN A 15 2.13 -12.49 -14.50
CA GLN A 15 2.33 -12.54 -15.94
C GLN A 15 2.62 -11.13 -16.50
N LYS A 16 1.83 -10.12 -16.12
CA LYS A 16 2.09 -8.71 -16.45
C LYS A 16 3.47 -8.25 -15.99
N ARG A 17 3.95 -8.74 -14.83
CA ARG A 17 5.33 -8.51 -14.36
C ARG A 17 6.38 -9.05 -15.34
N LYS A 18 6.14 -10.22 -15.91
CA LYS A 18 7.06 -10.92 -16.81
C LYS A 18 7.09 -10.27 -18.20
N GLU A 19 5.97 -9.72 -18.65
CA GLU A 19 5.81 -9.09 -19.97
C GLU A 19 6.38 -7.66 -20.06
N LYS A 20 7.00 -7.13 -18.98
CA LYS A 20 7.62 -5.79 -18.91
C LYS A 20 6.67 -4.61 -19.22
N GLU A 21 5.36 -4.83 -19.27
CA GLU A 21 4.38 -3.76 -19.20
C GLU A 21 4.44 -3.16 -17.79
N LYS A 22 5.24 -2.11 -17.63
CA LYS A 22 5.54 -1.44 -16.35
C LYS A 22 4.35 -0.62 -15.84
N GLU A 23 3.14 -1.14 -15.86
CA GLU A 23 2.00 -0.43 -15.31
C GLU A 23 1.71 -0.90 -13.90
N PHE A 24 2.31 -0.20 -12.92
CA PHE A 24 1.99 -0.30 -11.48
C PHE A 24 2.06 -1.71 -10.84
N VAL A 25 2.65 -2.70 -11.50
CA VAL A 25 2.64 -4.13 -11.08
C VAL A 25 3.02 -4.34 -9.62
N TYR A 26 4.08 -3.69 -9.13
CA TYR A 26 4.50 -3.81 -7.73
C TYR A 26 3.48 -3.18 -6.77
N LEU A 27 2.97 -1.98 -7.09
CA LEU A 27 1.91 -1.35 -6.32
C LEU A 27 0.66 -2.25 -6.29
N ASP A 28 0.24 -2.79 -7.43
CA ASP A 28 -0.95 -3.63 -7.54
C ASP A 28 -0.84 -4.91 -6.73
N LEU A 29 0.33 -5.54 -6.76
CA LEU A 29 0.60 -6.71 -5.92
C LEU A 29 0.40 -6.38 -4.44
N HIS A 30 1.02 -5.31 -3.94
CA HIS A 30 0.90 -4.90 -2.55
C HIS A 30 -0.53 -4.48 -2.19
N VAL A 31 -1.21 -3.74 -3.07
CA VAL A 31 -2.61 -3.34 -2.88
C VAL A 31 -3.52 -4.56 -2.77
N ILE A 32 -3.30 -5.56 -3.62
CA ILE A 32 -4.12 -6.77 -3.62
C ILE A 32 -3.90 -7.59 -2.36
N LEU A 33 -2.65 -7.80 -1.97
CA LEU A 33 -2.30 -8.60 -0.80
C LEU A 33 -2.80 -7.96 0.51
N ASP A 34 -2.58 -6.65 0.67
CA ASP A 34 -2.80 -5.98 1.96
C ASP A 34 -4.15 -5.28 2.06
N ASN A 35 -4.72 -4.78 0.96
CA ASN A 35 -5.93 -3.96 0.97
C ASN A 35 -7.17 -4.69 0.41
N VAL A 36 -7.02 -5.40 -0.73
CA VAL A 36 -8.12 -6.10 -1.39
C VAL A 36 -8.42 -7.44 -0.71
N PHE A 37 -7.46 -8.36 -0.70
CA PHE A 37 -7.57 -9.62 0.02
C PHE A 37 -7.41 -9.44 1.53
N ASN A 38 -6.48 -8.55 1.93
CA ASN A 38 -6.05 -8.41 3.31
C ASN A 38 -5.71 -9.78 3.90
N ILE A 39 -4.58 -10.36 3.49
CA ILE A 39 -4.21 -11.76 3.79
C ILE A 39 -4.37 -12.10 5.27
N LYS A 40 -4.03 -11.19 6.18
CA LYS A 40 -4.19 -11.41 7.63
C LYS A 40 -5.65 -11.65 8.01
N LEU A 41 -6.56 -10.85 7.46
CA LEU A 41 -8.00 -11.01 7.66
C LEU A 41 -8.53 -12.29 7.01
N LEU A 42 -7.99 -12.66 5.84
CA LEU A 42 -8.38 -13.89 5.15
C LEU A 42 -7.95 -15.15 5.91
N ILE A 43 -6.72 -15.17 6.44
CA ILE A 43 -6.24 -16.28 7.28
C ILE A 43 -7.11 -16.38 8.54
N LEU A 44 -7.39 -15.25 9.19
CA LEU A 44 -8.26 -15.21 10.36
C LEU A 44 -9.68 -15.71 10.05
N SER A 45 -10.26 -15.28 8.92
CA SER A 45 -11.63 -15.68 8.56
C SER A 45 -11.72 -17.17 8.23
N VAL A 46 -10.72 -17.72 7.52
CA VAL A 46 -10.61 -19.16 7.28
C VAL A 46 -10.49 -19.91 8.60
N PHE A 47 -9.60 -19.48 9.50
CA PHE A 47 -9.46 -20.10 10.82
C PHE A 47 -10.78 -20.10 11.61
N LEU A 48 -11.52 -18.99 11.62
CA LEU A 48 -12.81 -18.88 12.29
C LEU A 48 -13.87 -19.82 11.69
N ILE A 49 -13.87 -20.01 10.38
CA ILE A 49 -14.82 -20.91 9.70
C ILE A 49 -14.56 -22.38 10.06
N PHE A 50 -13.28 -22.76 10.18
CA PHE A 50 -12.89 -24.13 10.53
C PHE A 50 -12.82 -24.40 12.03
N LEU A 51 -12.99 -23.36 12.86
CA LEU A 51 -13.01 -23.49 14.32
C LEU A 51 -13.95 -24.59 14.85
N PRO A 52 -15.20 -24.75 14.33
CA PRO A 52 -16.07 -25.84 14.76
C PRO A 52 -15.44 -27.21 14.55
N MET A 53 -14.73 -27.43 13.43
CA MET A 53 -14.17 -28.74 13.08
C MET A 53 -13.18 -29.27 14.12
N PHE A 54 -12.46 -28.37 14.81
CA PHE A 54 -11.46 -28.75 15.82
C PHE A 54 -12.04 -28.99 17.21
N PHE A 55 -13.17 -28.35 17.54
CA PHE A 55 -13.66 -28.27 18.92
C PHE A 55 -15.10 -28.76 19.11
N TRP A 56 -15.78 -29.20 18.04
CA TRP A 56 -17.18 -29.61 18.10
C TRP A 56 -17.44 -30.72 19.13
N ASP A 57 -16.58 -31.74 19.14
CA ASP A 57 -16.74 -32.92 20.00
C ASP A 57 -16.25 -32.69 21.44
N ILE A 58 -15.41 -31.68 21.65
CA ILE A 58 -14.79 -31.38 22.95
C ILE A 58 -15.68 -30.44 23.79
N LEU A 59 -16.52 -29.65 23.14
CA LEU A 59 -17.25 -28.56 23.79
C LEU A 59 -18.63 -28.95 24.31
N ILE A 60 -18.97 -28.36 25.46
CA ILE A 60 -20.31 -28.42 26.05
C ILE A 60 -21.27 -27.60 25.18
N ASP A 61 -22.54 -27.98 25.14
CA ASP A 61 -23.54 -27.44 24.21
C ASP A 61 -23.69 -25.91 24.25
N SER A 62 -23.51 -25.27 25.42
CA SER A 62 -23.52 -23.81 25.54
C SER A 62 -22.37 -23.13 24.78
N TYR A 63 -21.18 -23.75 24.75
CA TYR A 63 -20.02 -23.23 24.01
C TYR A 63 -20.11 -23.51 22.50
N LYS A 64 -20.90 -24.52 22.08
CA LYS A 64 -21.17 -24.76 20.65
C LYS A 64 -21.89 -23.58 20.00
N LEU A 65 -22.82 -22.93 20.72
CA LEU A 65 -23.50 -21.71 20.25
C LEU A 65 -22.51 -20.56 19.99
N ILE A 66 -21.53 -20.38 20.88
CA ILE A 66 -20.49 -19.35 20.73
C ILE A 66 -19.65 -19.62 19.47
N ILE A 67 -19.29 -20.88 19.23
CA ILE A 67 -18.55 -21.27 18.02
C ILE A 67 -19.33 -20.98 16.74
N ILE A 68 -20.64 -21.21 16.73
CA ILE A 68 -21.49 -20.89 15.57
C ILE A 68 -21.47 -19.39 15.27
N ILE A 69 -21.45 -18.54 16.30
CA ILE A 69 -21.31 -17.08 16.14
C ILE A 69 -19.95 -16.74 15.50
N PHE A 70 -18.85 -17.33 16.00
CA PHE A 70 -17.51 -17.12 15.43
C PHE A 70 -17.42 -17.57 13.96
N THR A 71 -18.03 -18.70 13.64
CA THR A 71 -18.10 -19.24 12.27
C THR A 71 -18.87 -18.29 11.36
N SER A 72 -20.04 -17.82 11.81
CA SER A 72 -20.86 -16.85 11.07
C SER A 72 -20.09 -15.56 10.82
N PHE A 73 -19.35 -15.07 11.83
CA PHE A 73 -18.48 -13.91 11.68
C PHE A 73 -17.37 -14.15 10.64
N GLY A 74 -16.76 -15.34 10.63
CA GLY A 74 -15.80 -15.76 9.61
C GLY A 74 -16.39 -15.71 8.19
N ILE A 75 -17.61 -16.24 7.99
CA ILE A 75 -18.32 -16.21 6.70
C ILE A 75 -18.60 -14.77 6.24
N ILE A 76 -19.02 -13.90 7.15
CA ILE A 76 -19.26 -12.47 6.86
C ILE A 76 -17.96 -11.80 6.39
N LEU A 77 -16.84 -12.03 7.09
CA LEU A 77 -15.53 -11.49 6.68
C LEU A 77 -15.13 -11.96 5.28
N VAL A 78 -15.33 -13.23 4.96
CA VAL A 78 -15.06 -13.78 3.62
C VAL A 78 -15.91 -13.11 2.56
N THR A 79 -17.21 -12.94 2.81
CA THR A 79 -18.14 -12.26 1.89
C THR A 79 -17.67 -10.83 1.61
N LEU A 80 -17.24 -10.09 2.62
CA LEU A 80 -16.69 -8.74 2.46
C LEU A 80 -15.42 -8.71 1.59
N ILE A 81 -14.53 -9.71 1.72
CA ILE A 81 -13.34 -9.83 0.87
C ILE A 81 -13.75 -10.07 -0.59
N ILE A 82 -14.71 -10.96 -0.85
CA ILE A 82 -15.20 -11.24 -2.21
C ILE A 82 -15.76 -9.96 -2.86
N ILE A 83 -16.54 -9.18 -2.11
CA ILE A 83 -17.08 -7.90 -2.59
C ILE A 83 -15.94 -6.94 -2.96
N LYS A 84 -14.89 -6.84 -2.15
CA LYS A 84 -13.73 -5.99 -2.46
C LYS A 84 -12.99 -6.44 -3.73
N VAL A 85 -12.75 -7.75 -3.87
CA VAL A 85 -12.13 -8.33 -5.06
C VAL A 85 -12.96 -8.03 -6.30
N TYR A 86 -14.29 -8.17 -6.21
CA TYR A 86 -15.19 -7.82 -7.30
C TYR A 86 -15.08 -6.34 -7.70
N HIS A 87 -15.10 -5.42 -6.72
CA HIS A 87 -14.95 -3.98 -7.01
C HIS A 87 -13.58 -3.62 -7.60
N TRP A 88 -12.52 -4.31 -7.18
CA TRP A 88 -11.19 -4.15 -7.76
C TRP A 88 -11.17 -4.55 -9.24
N ILE A 89 -11.69 -5.74 -9.57
CA ILE A 89 -11.74 -6.25 -10.94
C ILE A 89 -12.62 -5.38 -11.84
N LYS A 90 -13.73 -4.84 -11.32
CA LYS A 90 -14.68 -4.02 -12.08
C LYS A 90 -14.16 -2.63 -12.46
N GLY A 91 -12.99 -2.21 -11.97
CA GLY A 91 -12.31 -1.00 -12.46
C GLY A 91 -12.01 0.09 -11.42
N ASN A 92 -12.34 -0.10 -10.15
CA ASN A 92 -12.02 0.89 -9.10
C ASN A 92 -10.55 0.78 -8.61
N ILE A 93 -9.64 0.36 -9.48
CA ILE A 93 -8.24 0.04 -9.20
C ILE A 93 -7.53 1.21 -8.50
N PHE A 94 -7.72 2.44 -8.99
CA PHE A 94 -7.05 3.62 -8.44
C PHE A 94 -7.52 3.99 -7.03
N ASP A 95 -8.79 3.78 -6.69
CA ASP A 95 -9.29 4.06 -5.33
C ASP A 95 -8.61 3.15 -4.30
N PHE A 96 -8.44 1.88 -4.66
CA PHE A 96 -7.72 0.92 -3.83
C PHE A 96 -6.22 1.22 -3.75
N ARG A 97 -5.59 1.69 -4.85
CA ARG A 97 -4.19 2.16 -4.87
C ARG A 97 -3.99 3.34 -3.92
N PHE A 98 -4.81 4.38 -4.02
CA PHE A 98 -4.73 5.56 -3.16
C PHE A 98 -5.03 5.22 -1.69
N SER A 99 -6.03 4.37 -1.44
CA SER A 99 -6.37 3.87 -0.11
C SER A 99 -5.21 3.12 0.53
N TYR A 100 -4.51 2.29 -0.24
CA TYR A 100 -3.31 1.58 0.22
C TYR A 100 -2.17 2.54 0.57
N LEU A 101 -1.84 3.48 -0.32
CA LEU A 101 -0.75 4.45 -0.12
C LEU A 101 -0.96 5.35 1.11
N LYS A 102 -2.21 5.69 1.42
CA LYS A 102 -2.54 6.43 2.65
C LYS A 102 -2.24 5.59 3.89
N LYS A 103 -2.49 4.28 3.85
CA LYS A 103 -2.35 3.35 5.00
C LYS A 103 -0.98 2.72 5.17
N VAL A 104 -0.16 2.62 4.12
CA VAL A 104 1.14 1.94 4.20
C VAL A 104 2.06 2.63 5.21
N LYS A 105 2.54 1.86 6.19
CA LYS A 105 3.44 2.34 7.27
C LYS A 105 4.79 1.62 7.27
N LYS A 106 4.89 0.45 6.63
CA LYS A 106 6.12 -0.35 6.66
C LYS A 106 7.17 0.27 5.77
N TYR A 107 8.34 0.58 6.34
CA TYR A 107 9.40 1.35 5.67
C TYR A 107 10.01 0.62 4.46
N ASP A 108 10.17 -0.71 4.53
CA ASP A 108 10.75 -1.50 3.43
C ASP A 108 9.87 -1.46 2.17
N ASP A 109 8.55 -1.58 2.36
CA ASP A 109 7.57 -1.60 1.26
C ASP A 109 7.38 -0.20 0.66
N LEU A 110 7.51 0.86 1.47
CA LEU A 110 7.35 2.25 1.05
C LEU A 110 8.27 2.62 -0.11
N GLY A 111 9.56 2.27 -0.03
CA GLY A 111 10.53 2.60 -1.09
C GLY A 111 10.21 1.91 -2.41
N ILE A 112 9.90 0.61 -2.37
CA ILE A 112 9.60 -0.19 -3.56
C ILE A 112 8.33 0.31 -4.23
N VAL A 113 7.28 0.54 -3.44
CA VAL A 113 5.97 0.95 -3.94
C VAL A 113 6.05 2.34 -4.57
N TRP A 114 6.63 3.33 -3.90
CA TRP A 114 6.75 4.68 -4.45
C TRP A 114 7.65 4.73 -5.69
N LYS A 115 8.78 4.03 -5.67
CA LYS A 115 9.64 3.93 -6.86
C LYS A 115 8.88 3.35 -8.05
N SER A 116 8.07 2.31 -7.84
CA SER A 116 7.29 1.69 -8.92
C SER A 116 6.29 2.65 -9.57
N ILE A 117 5.71 3.59 -8.79
CA ILE A 117 4.82 4.64 -9.30
C ILE A 117 5.61 5.60 -10.18
N TRP A 118 6.77 6.06 -9.70
CA TRP A 118 7.62 7.01 -10.42
C TRP A 118 8.35 6.39 -11.62
N GLU A 119 8.38 5.07 -11.77
CA GLU A 119 8.88 4.42 -12.97
C GLU A 119 7.89 4.47 -14.15
N VAL A 120 6.59 4.63 -13.89
CA VAL A 120 5.54 4.65 -14.92
C VAL A 120 5.65 5.91 -15.77
N ALA A 121 5.85 5.74 -17.08
CA ALA A 121 6.17 6.84 -18.00
C ALA A 121 5.00 7.77 -18.30
N LYS A 122 3.75 7.27 -18.31
CA LYS A 122 2.55 8.05 -18.61
C LYS A 122 1.52 7.81 -17.53
N ILE A 123 1.29 8.82 -16.70
CA ILE A 123 0.21 8.82 -15.71
C ILE A 123 -0.75 9.93 -16.13
N ASP A 124 -2.06 9.64 -16.07
CA ASP A 124 -3.08 10.66 -16.25
C ASP A 124 -2.88 11.80 -15.23
N PHE A 125 -2.99 13.04 -15.67
CA PHE A 125 -2.67 14.22 -14.86
C PHE A 125 -3.45 14.27 -13.54
N GLN A 126 -4.75 13.93 -13.55
CA GLN A 126 -5.57 13.97 -12.34
C GLN A 126 -5.14 12.90 -11.34
N LYS A 127 -4.77 11.71 -11.83
CA LYS A 127 -4.26 10.61 -10.99
C LYS A 127 -2.88 10.92 -10.44
N GLU A 128 -2.02 11.51 -11.26
CA GLU A 128 -0.67 11.94 -10.88
C GLU A 128 -0.72 13.03 -9.80
N LYS A 129 -1.67 13.98 -9.89
CA LYS A 129 -1.94 14.97 -8.85
C LYS A 129 -2.29 14.34 -7.50
N GLU A 130 -3.15 13.31 -7.49
CA GLU A 130 -3.49 12.58 -6.27
C GLU A 130 -2.30 11.78 -5.72
N PHE A 131 -1.50 11.13 -6.57
CA PHE A 131 -0.26 10.48 -6.12
C PHE A 131 0.70 11.49 -5.46
N CYS A 132 0.92 12.65 -6.08
CA CYS A 132 1.75 13.72 -5.51
C CYS A 132 1.21 14.21 -4.18
N LYS A 133 -0.10 14.44 -4.05
CA LYS A 133 -0.73 14.86 -2.80
C LYS A 133 -0.48 13.86 -1.66
N ILE A 134 -0.64 12.56 -1.95
CA ILE A 134 -0.41 11.50 -0.96
C ILE A 134 1.09 11.39 -0.63
N PHE A 135 1.96 11.50 -1.64
CA PHE A 135 3.41 11.48 -1.47
C PHE A 135 3.88 12.63 -0.58
N PHE A 136 3.41 13.85 -0.87
CA PHE A 136 3.80 15.06 -0.16
C PHE A 136 3.41 14.99 1.31
N SER A 137 2.16 14.57 1.58
CA SER A 137 1.70 14.34 2.95
C SER A 137 2.51 13.26 3.67
N LYS A 138 2.95 12.22 2.97
CA LYS A 138 3.78 11.17 3.56
C LYS A 138 5.19 11.69 3.90
N ILE A 139 5.81 12.47 3.02
CA ILE A 139 7.13 13.07 3.28
C ILE A 139 7.06 14.02 4.48
N ASP A 140 6.04 14.88 4.56
CA ASP A 140 5.84 15.77 5.71
C ASP A 140 5.77 14.99 7.02
N HIS A 141 4.99 13.90 7.04
CA HIS A 141 4.89 13.02 8.20
C HIS A 141 6.23 12.35 8.55
N LEU A 142 6.99 11.87 7.56
CA LEU A 142 8.26 11.20 7.80
C LEU A 142 9.35 12.15 8.33
N ILE A 143 9.38 13.39 7.84
CA ILE A 143 10.33 14.41 8.32
C ILE A 143 10.08 14.76 9.80
N GLY A 144 8.83 14.69 10.27
CA GLY A 144 8.47 14.90 11.68
C GLY A 144 8.80 13.72 12.61
N LEU A 145 9.19 12.56 12.07
CA LEU A 145 9.50 11.35 12.85
C LEU A 145 11.00 11.26 13.22
N PRO A 146 11.35 10.52 14.29
CA PRO A 146 12.74 10.34 14.71
C PRO A 146 13.55 9.40 13.80
N LYS A 147 14.88 9.63 13.79
CA LYS A 147 16.04 8.89 13.21
C LYS A 147 15.79 7.89 12.06
N ASN A 148 15.01 6.83 12.25
CA ASN A 148 14.79 5.78 11.23
C ASN A 148 14.02 6.29 10.01
N SER A 149 13.31 7.43 10.13
CA SER A 149 12.61 8.05 9.01
C SER A 149 13.51 8.80 8.03
N LEU A 150 14.74 9.20 8.42
CA LEU A 150 15.59 10.06 7.58
C LEU A 150 16.17 9.32 6.37
N GLU A 151 16.56 8.07 6.56
CA GLU A 151 17.12 7.24 5.48
C GLU A 151 16.05 6.94 4.41
N ILE A 152 14.87 6.49 4.85
CA ILE A 152 13.74 6.22 3.95
C ILE A 152 13.25 7.52 3.27
N THR A 153 13.19 8.65 4.00
CA THR A 153 12.81 9.94 3.41
C THR A 153 13.81 10.37 2.33
N SER A 154 15.11 10.24 2.60
CA SER A 154 16.16 10.55 1.63
C SER A 154 16.01 9.69 0.38
N LYS A 155 15.78 8.38 0.56
CA LYS A 155 15.58 7.44 -0.54
C LYS A 155 14.35 7.81 -1.39
N LEU A 156 13.22 8.08 -0.75
CA LEU A 156 11.98 8.45 -1.43
C LEU A 156 12.11 9.74 -2.24
N LEU A 157 12.76 10.77 -1.68
CA LEU A 157 13.03 12.03 -2.39
C LEU A 157 13.97 11.82 -3.57
N ASN A 158 15.02 11.00 -3.41
CA ASN A 158 15.96 10.69 -4.47
C ASN A 158 15.31 9.89 -5.61
N ASP A 159 14.49 8.89 -5.27
CA ASP A 159 13.71 8.14 -6.25
C ASP A 159 12.78 9.06 -7.03
N PHE A 160 12.06 9.97 -6.35
CA PHE A 160 11.23 10.96 -7.02
C PHE A 160 12.04 11.87 -7.96
N TYR A 161 13.17 12.40 -7.50
CA TYR A 161 14.07 13.24 -8.29
C TYR A 161 14.57 12.54 -9.55
N ASN A 162 14.98 11.27 -9.46
CA ASN A 162 15.47 10.48 -10.59
C ASN A 162 14.43 10.32 -11.72
N PHE A 163 13.15 10.46 -11.40
CA PHE A 163 12.06 10.33 -12.36
C PHE A 163 11.34 11.64 -12.65
N ILE A 164 11.81 12.78 -12.14
CA ILE A 164 11.15 14.08 -12.25
C ILE A 164 10.99 14.53 -13.71
N ASN A 165 11.97 14.24 -14.56
CA ASN A 165 11.95 14.59 -15.98
C ASN A 165 10.87 13.83 -16.78
N LYS A 166 10.30 12.76 -16.21
CA LYS A 166 9.20 12.00 -16.80
C LYS A 166 7.82 12.48 -16.31
N ARG A 167 7.79 13.49 -15.44
CA ARG A 167 6.57 14.00 -14.80
C ARG A 167 6.02 15.20 -15.58
N SER A 168 4.71 15.42 -15.46
CA SER A 168 4.09 16.60 -16.06
C SER A 168 4.67 17.88 -15.43
N ILE A 169 5.15 18.82 -16.25
CA ILE A 169 5.63 20.14 -15.81
C ILE A 169 4.53 20.88 -15.03
N ILE A 170 3.27 20.67 -15.43
CA ILE A 170 2.10 21.25 -14.78
C ILE A 170 2.03 20.83 -13.31
N LEU A 171 2.47 19.62 -12.93
CA LEU A 171 2.51 19.20 -11.52
C LEU A 171 3.58 19.88 -10.67
N LEU A 172 4.64 20.39 -11.29
CA LEU A 172 5.69 21.11 -10.59
C LEU A 172 5.30 22.58 -10.35
N VAL A 173 4.34 23.09 -11.14
CA VAL A 173 3.95 24.51 -11.16
C VAL A 173 2.55 24.75 -10.56
N VAL A 174 1.59 23.84 -10.76
CA VAL A 174 0.17 24.04 -10.40
C VAL A 174 -0.16 23.83 -8.91
N PRO A 175 0.43 22.89 -8.16
CA PRO A 175 0.30 22.92 -6.72
C PRO A 175 1.13 24.12 -6.27
N GLU A 176 0.47 25.23 -5.94
CA GLU A 176 1.10 26.38 -5.30
C GLU A 176 1.97 25.83 -4.16
N ASN A 177 3.29 26.04 -4.26
CA ASN A 177 4.33 25.57 -3.34
C ASN A 177 4.93 24.18 -3.56
N ALA A 178 4.67 23.44 -4.64
CA ALA A 178 5.33 22.14 -4.88
C ALA A 178 6.87 22.25 -4.88
N PHE A 179 7.42 23.16 -5.67
CA PHE A 179 8.87 23.36 -5.77
C PHE A 179 9.50 23.91 -4.47
N PRO A 180 8.97 24.98 -3.84
CA PRO A 180 9.44 25.43 -2.52
C PRO A 180 9.44 24.32 -1.47
N LYS A 181 8.41 23.47 -1.46
CA LYS A 181 8.26 22.40 -0.48
C LYS A 181 9.27 21.27 -0.68
N ILE A 182 9.56 20.91 -1.93
CA ILE A 182 10.62 19.96 -2.26
C ILE A 182 11.97 20.47 -1.73
N LEU A 183 12.30 21.74 -1.98
CA LEU A 183 13.53 22.36 -1.48
C LEU A 183 13.59 22.35 0.05
N GLU A 184 12.48 22.72 0.71
CA GLU A 184 12.36 22.70 2.17
C GLU A 184 12.63 21.30 2.74
N TRP A 185 12.10 20.24 2.10
CA TRP A 185 12.34 18.87 2.54
C TRP A 185 13.80 18.44 2.40
N HIS A 186 14.42 18.73 1.26
CA HIS A 186 15.84 18.44 1.05
C HIS A 186 16.69 19.17 2.10
N PHE A 187 16.37 20.43 2.39
CA PHE A 187 17.05 21.22 3.42
C PHE A 187 16.87 20.63 4.82
N LYS A 188 15.65 20.27 5.24
CA LYS A 188 15.37 19.64 6.53
C LYS A 188 16.07 18.30 6.69
N VAL A 189 16.06 17.46 5.64
CA VAL A 189 16.79 16.18 5.64
C VAL A 189 18.29 16.39 5.79
N TRP A 190 18.86 17.38 5.10
CA TRP A 190 20.28 17.73 5.22
C TRP A 190 20.64 18.23 6.63
N GLN A 191 19.85 19.17 7.18
CA GLN A 191 20.06 19.69 8.54
C GLN A 191 20.02 18.56 9.58
N ASN A 192 19.01 17.69 9.50
CA ASN A 192 18.86 16.59 10.44
C ASN A 192 20.02 15.58 10.36
N LYS A 193 20.57 15.31 9.16
CA LYS A 193 21.79 14.51 9.01
C LYS A 193 23.01 15.19 9.63
N TYR A 194 23.19 16.49 9.42
CA TYR A 194 24.34 17.24 9.92
C TYR A 194 24.33 17.40 11.45
N ILE A 195 23.19 17.76 12.04
CA ILE A 195 23.00 17.82 13.51
C ILE A 195 23.28 16.46 14.13
N TYR A 196 22.86 15.38 13.48
CA TYR A 196 23.15 14.04 13.92
C TYR A 196 24.65 13.73 13.92
N ILE A 197 25.36 14.00 12.81
CA ILE A 197 26.81 13.78 12.72
C ILE A 197 27.55 14.55 13.83
N LYS A 198 27.14 15.79 14.12
CA LYS A 198 27.73 16.61 15.19
C LYS A 198 27.49 16.09 16.61
N LYS A 199 26.47 15.24 16.83
CA LYS A 199 26.15 14.67 18.15
C LYS A 199 26.98 13.42 18.48
N TYR A 200 27.62 12.81 17.49
CA TYR A 200 28.42 11.57 17.63
C TYR A 200 29.91 11.76 17.28
N LEU A 201 30.32 13.00 17.01
CA LEU A 201 31.70 13.47 16.98
C LEU A 201 31.97 14.23 18.28
#